data_AF-G1UYK1-F1
#
_entry.id   AF-G1UYK1-F1
#
_cell.length_a   1.000
_cell.length_b   1.000
_cell.length_c   1.000
_cell.angle_alpha   90.00
_cell.angle_beta   90.00
_cell.angle_gamma   90.00
#
_symmetry.space_group_name_H-M   'P 1'
#
loop_
_entity.id
_entity.type
_entity.pdbx_description
1 polymer ?
#
loop_
_entity_poly.entity_id
_entity_poly.type
_entity_poly.pdbx_seq_one_letter_code
_entity_poly.pdbx_strand_id
1 'polypeptide(L)'
;MIPVPLDRGILSYRLNILLESQKDILANVREPKDLHRFVIGQNEGWMDVAIYRAAGIPTKEVRNWSNGQFAEQMEAGFINLFPLGLEETLTFFLPHFRKSYPQLTIDEHILVRYPWFRFVWVSPSPDADELYDALVRGFDAIARDGTFMSIWLRYRAEPDVKLFTSRRIIDIGNPFYGDDLVPPQFSHLILKANP
;
A
#
# COMPACT_ATOMS: atom_id res chain seq x y z
N MET A 1 -19.18 7.00 -2.10
CA MET A 1 -18.16 5.94 -1.89
C MET A 1 -18.81 4.81 -1.13
N ILE A 2 -18.70 3.56 -1.57
CA ILE A 2 -19.19 2.39 -0.82
C ILE A 2 -18.05 1.90 0.09
N PRO A 3 -18.19 1.97 1.43
CA PRO A 3 -17.07 1.83 2.36
C PRO A 3 -16.75 0.35 2.68
N VAL A 4 -16.60 -0.48 1.64
CA VAL A 4 -16.27 -1.91 1.74
C VAL A 4 -14.82 -2.11 1.27
N PRO A 5 -13.91 -2.63 2.10
CA PRO A 5 -12.48 -2.71 1.77
C PRO A 5 -12.22 -3.84 0.77
N LEU A 6 -12.28 -3.54 -0.53
CA LEU A 6 -12.27 -4.55 -1.59
C LEU A 6 -10.95 -5.35 -1.66
N ASP A 7 -9.85 -4.72 -1.28
CA ASP A 7 -8.52 -5.33 -1.23
C ASP A 7 -8.17 -5.86 0.17
N ARG A 8 -9.14 -5.87 1.10
CA ARG A 8 -8.94 -6.28 2.50
C ARG A 8 -7.86 -5.47 3.21
N GLY A 9 -7.52 -4.27 2.74
CA GLY A 9 -6.48 -3.41 3.34
C GLY A 9 -5.04 -3.85 3.03
N ILE A 10 -4.80 -4.75 2.07
CA ILE A 10 -3.44 -5.16 1.69
C ILE A 10 -2.62 -3.97 1.18
N LEU A 11 -3.24 -3.01 0.49
CA LEU A 11 -2.55 -1.81 0.03
C LEU A 11 -2.14 -0.86 1.15
N SER A 12 -2.66 -1.03 2.36
CA SER A 12 -2.18 -0.27 3.51
C SER A 12 -0.72 -0.60 3.84
N TYR A 13 -0.19 -1.73 3.35
CA TYR A 13 1.21 -2.13 3.54
C TYR A 13 2.04 -1.75 2.32
N ARG A 14 3.13 -1.03 2.57
CA ARG A 14 4.12 -0.62 1.58
C ARG A 14 5.42 -1.39 1.75
N LEU A 15 5.90 -1.95 0.65
CA LEU A 15 7.20 -2.62 0.55
C LEU A 15 8.15 -1.70 -0.22
N ASN A 16 9.34 -1.45 0.32
CA ASN A 16 10.30 -0.55 -0.31
C ASN A 16 11.08 -1.29 -1.39
N ILE A 17 11.10 -0.71 -2.60
CA ILE A 17 12.12 -1.02 -3.60
C ILE A 17 13.34 -0.15 -3.30
N LEU A 18 14.53 -0.74 -3.40
CA LEU A 18 15.83 -0.08 -3.19
C LEU A 18 16.94 -0.79 -3.97
N LEU A 19 18.17 -0.27 -3.91
CA LEU A 19 19.33 -0.89 -4.56
C LEU A 19 19.85 -2.09 -3.76
N GLU A 20 20.21 -3.18 -4.44
CA GLU A 20 20.79 -4.39 -3.81
C GLU A 20 22.03 -4.08 -2.95
N SER A 21 22.84 -3.10 -3.36
CA SER A 21 23.99 -2.61 -2.58
C SER A 21 23.62 -1.96 -1.24
N GLN A 22 22.34 -1.65 -1.02
CA GLN A 22 21.79 -1.00 0.17
C GLN A 22 20.72 -1.84 0.86
N LYS A 23 20.61 -3.15 0.56
CA LYS A 23 19.54 -4.04 1.07
C LYS A 23 19.30 -4.00 2.58
N ASP A 24 20.34 -3.69 3.36
CA ASP A 24 20.28 -3.65 4.82
C ASP A 24 20.15 -2.23 5.40
N ILE A 25 19.91 -1.20 4.56
CA ILE A 25 19.85 0.20 5.01
C ILE A 25 18.72 0.46 6.03
N LEU A 26 17.68 -0.38 6.02
CA LEU A 26 16.53 -0.29 6.93
C LEU A 26 16.61 -1.23 8.14
N ALA A 27 17.68 -2.02 8.30
CA ALA A 27 17.80 -3.02 9.36
C ALA A 27 17.65 -2.47 10.79
N ASN A 28 17.98 -1.19 10.99
CA ASN A 28 17.91 -0.53 12.29
C ASN A 28 16.68 0.38 12.47
N VAL A 29 15.75 0.41 11.51
CA VAL A 29 14.51 1.20 11.61
C VAL A 29 13.56 0.52 12.59
N ARG A 30 13.16 1.24 13.63
CA ARG A 30 12.28 0.73 14.69
C ARG A 30 11.02 1.55 14.88
N GLU A 31 11.06 2.82 14.52
CA GLU A 31 9.94 3.75 14.64
C GLU A 31 9.84 4.69 13.43
N PRO A 32 8.70 5.36 13.20
CA PRO A 32 8.52 6.28 12.07
C PRO A 32 9.59 7.37 11.97
N LYS A 33 10.07 7.87 13.11
CA LYS A 33 11.12 8.91 13.16
C LYS A 33 12.45 8.44 12.56
N ASP A 34 12.75 7.15 12.63
CA ASP A 34 13.95 6.60 12.02
C ASP A 34 13.96 6.77 10.50
N LEU A 35 12.78 6.87 9.87
CA LEU A 35 12.64 7.07 8.43
C LEU A 35 12.97 8.51 7.98
N HIS A 36 13.04 9.47 8.91
CA HIS A 36 13.35 10.88 8.60
C HIS A 36 14.74 11.08 8.00
N ARG A 37 15.64 10.10 8.17
CA ARG A 37 17.00 10.12 7.61
C ARG A 37 17.08 9.68 6.14
N PHE A 38 15.98 9.15 5.58
CA PHE A 38 15.92 8.66 4.21
C PHE A 38 15.07 9.59 3.34
N VAL A 39 15.36 9.59 2.04
CA VAL A 39 14.54 10.27 1.05
C VAL A 39 13.71 9.24 0.30
N ILE A 40 12.39 9.30 0.45
CA ILE A 40 11.45 8.47 -0.28
C ILE A 40 11.17 9.10 -1.65
N GLY A 41 11.21 8.30 -2.71
CA GLY A 41 10.65 8.64 -4.01
C GLY A 41 9.20 8.18 -4.09
N GLN A 42 8.33 9.01 -4.65
CA GLN A 42 6.96 8.64 -5.01
C GLN A 42 6.60 9.24 -6.35
N ASN A 43 5.69 8.62 -7.12
CA ASN A 43 5.28 9.21 -8.38
C ASN A 43 4.59 10.58 -8.19
N GLU A 44 4.85 11.51 -9.11
CA GLU A 44 4.21 12.82 -9.15
C GLU A 44 2.67 12.69 -9.16
N GLY A 45 2.01 13.46 -8.30
CA GLY A 45 0.55 13.48 -8.16
C GLY A 45 -0.07 12.36 -7.34
N TRP A 46 0.71 11.40 -6.82
CA TRP A 46 0.19 10.41 -5.88
C TRP A 46 -0.03 11.00 -4.48
N MET A 47 -1.14 10.64 -3.83
CA MET A 47 -1.45 11.13 -2.48
C MET A 47 -0.42 10.64 -1.44
N ASP A 48 0.27 9.53 -1.71
CA ASP A 48 1.35 8.97 -0.88
C ASP A 48 2.39 10.04 -0.53
N VAL A 49 2.69 10.95 -1.47
CA VAL A 49 3.61 12.07 -1.26
C VAL A 49 3.23 12.90 -0.03
N ALA A 50 1.96 13.25 0.10
CA ALA A 50 1.46 14.03 1.23
C ALA A 50 1.43 13.22 2.53
N ILE A 51 1.17 11.91 2.45
CA ILE A 51 1.21 11.00 3.61
C ILE A 51 2.62 10.96 4.20
N TYR A 52 3.63 10.69 3.38
CA TYR A 52 5.02 10.63 3.85
C TYR A 52 5.52 11.98 4.38
N ARG A 53 5.18 13.08 3.69
CA ARG A 53 5.51 14.44 4.16
C ARG A 53 4.84 14.77 5.51
N ALA A 54 3.57 14.40 5.70
CA ALA A 54 2.86 14.59 6.96
C ALA A 54 3.48 13.77 8.12
N ALA A 55 4.05 12.60 7.81
CA ALA A 55 4.81 11.79 8.76
C ALA A 55 6.24 12.32 9.03
N GLY A 56 6.64 13.44 8.42
CA GLY A 56 7.97 14.04 8.55
C GLY A 56 9.06 13.35 7.73
N ILE A 57 8.69 12.47 6.79
CA ILE A 57 9.65 11.71 5.98
C ILE A 57 9.98 12.52 4.72
N PRO A 58 11.28 12.84 4.47
CA PRO A 58 11.69 13.54 3.25
C PRO A 58 11.20 12.79 2.00
N THR A 59 10.46 13.48 1.13
CA THR A 59 9.80 12.84 -0.02
C THR A 59 9.97 13.66 -1.30
N LYS A 60 10.49 13.01 -2.34
CA LYS A 60 10.64 13.56 -3.69
C LYS A 60 9.64 12.95 -4.66
N GLU A 61 9.15 13.79 -5.55
CA GLU A 61 8.28 13.37 -6.63
C GLU A 61 9.11 12.90 -7.83
N VAL A 62 8.79 11.73 -8.35
CA VAL A 62 9.45 11.07 -9.46
C VAL A 62 8.52 11.12 -10.66
N ARG A 63 8.98 11.71 -11.75
CA ARG A 63 8.30 11.67 -13.04
C ARG A 63 8.62 10.37 -13.77
N ASN A 64 7.71 9.94 -14.64
CA ASN A 64 7.83 8.72 -15.44
C ASN A 64 8.28 7.50 -14.63
N TRP A 65 7.76 7.36 -13.40
CA TRP A 65 8.09 6.22 -12.53
C TRP A 65 7.84 4.87 -13.22
N SER A 66 6.84 4.80 -14.10
CA SER A 66 6.49 3.62 -14.89
C SER A 66 7.61 3.17 -15.83
N ASN A 67 8.52 4.08 -16.18
CA ASN A 67 9.69 3.79 -17.00
C ASN A 67 10.91 3.41 -16.12
N GLY A 68 10.76 3.35 -14.79
CA GLY A 68 11.82 3.01 -13.86
C GLY A 68 12.70 4.18 -13.43
N GLN A 69 12.29 5.43 -13.70
CA GLN A 69 13.13 6.62 -13.46
C GLN A 69 13.50 6.85 -11.98
N PHE A 70 12.80 6.21 -11.04
CA PHE A 70 13.20 6.18 -9.63
C PHE A 70 14.52 5.43 -9.42
N ALA A 71 14.80 4.38 -10.21
CA ALA A 71 16.02 3.57 -10.08
C ALA A 71 17.27 4.40 -10.41
N GLU A 72 17.23 5.19 -11.49
CA GLU A 72 18.30 6.12 -11.86
C GLU A 72 18.54 7.19 -10.77
N GLN A 73 17.45 7.68 -10.16
CA GLN A 73 17.55 8.62 -9.05
C GLN A 73 18.11 7.99 -7.77
N MET A 74 17.88 6.70 -7.54
CA MET A 74 18.53 5.95 -6.45
C MET A 74 20.03 5.83 -6.68
N GLU A 75 20.44 5.48 -7.90
CA GLU A 75 21.86 5.36 -8.26
C GLU A 75 22.60 6.70 -8.15
N ALA A 76 21.94 7.79 -8.53
CA ALA A 76 22.46 9.14 -8.36
C ALA A 76 22.41 9.65 -6.90
N GLY A 77 21.85 8.87 -5.96
CA GLY A 77 21.77 9.23 -4.54
C GLY A 77 20.72 10.29 -4.21
N PHE A 78 19.78 10.58 -5.12
CA PHE A 78 18.74 11.57 -4.90
C PHE A 78 17.58 11.07 -4.05
N ILE A 79 17.29 9.77 -4.12
CA ILE A 79 16.31 9.06 -3.30
C ILE A 79 16.95 7.76 -2.77
N ASN A 80 16.44 7.23 -1.67
CA ASN A 80 16.91 5.98 -1.07
C ASN A 80 15.92 4.83 -1.29
N LEU A 81 14.62 5.13 -1.22
CA LEU A 81 13.55 4.13 -1.18
C LEU A 81 12.44 4.52 -2.17
N PHE A 82 11.79 3.54 -2.78
CA PHE A 82 10.56 3.73 -3.56
C PHE A 82 9.49 2.73 -3.10
N PRO A 83 8.67 3.09 -2.10
CA PRO A 83 7.64 2.22 -1.57
C PRO A 83 6.43 2.13 -2.49
N LEU A 84 6.00 0.89 -2.75
CA LEU A 84 4.80 0.54 -3.50
C LEU A 84 3.94 -0.45 -2.69
N GLY A 85 2.71 -0.73 -3.11
CA GLY A 85 1.86 -1.69 -2.40
C GLY A 85 2.52 -3.08 -2.32
N LEU A 86 2.39 -3.74 -1.16
CA LEU A 86 3.09 -4.98 -0.84
C LEU A 86 2.93 -6.06 -1.91
N GLU A 87 1.69 -6.42 -2.24
CA GLU A 87 1.38 -7.50 -3.17
C GLU A 87 1.84 -7.17 -4.60
N GLU A 88 1.45 -6.00 -5.10
CA GLU A 88 1.78 -5.53 -6.45
C GLU A 88 3.29 -5.35 -6.66
N THR A 89 4.05 -5.02 -5.60
CA THR A 89 5.52 -4.97 -5.65
C THR A 89 6.12 -6.33 -5.94
N LEU A 90 5.67 -7.36 -5.23
CA LEU A 90 6.19 -8.72 -5.35
C LEU A 90 5.75 -9.40 -6.66
N THR A 91 4.49 -9.22 -7.04
CA THR A 91 3.89 -9.97 -8.16
C THR A 91 4.13 -9.31 -9.52
N PHE A 92 4.24 -7.98 -9.56
CA PHE A 92 4.29 -7.24 -10.83
C PHE A 92 5.47 -6.26 -10.93
N PHE A 93 5.57 -5.29 -10.01
CA PHE A 93 6.48 -4.16 -10.21
C PHE A 93 7.95 -4.53 -10.12
N LEU A 94 8.40 -5.26 -9.09
CA LEU A 94 9.82 -5.63 -8.97
C LEU A 94 10.26 -6.51 -10.16
N PRO A 95 9.55 -7.61 -10.52
CA PRO A 95 9.90 -8.39 -11.71
C PRO A 95 9.90 -7.57 -13.01
N HIS A 96 8.98 -6.61 -13.14
CA HIS A 96 8.92 -5.72 -14.30
C HIS A 96 10.17 -4.82 -14.38
N PHE A 97 10.47 -4.08 -13.31
CA PHE A 97 11.58 -3.13 -13.31
C PHE A 97 12.94 -3.81 -13.38
N ARG A 98 13.12 -5.00 -12.79
CA ARG A 98 14.37 -5.76 -12.86
C ARG A 98 14.80 -6.18 -14.27
N LYS A 99 13.89 -6.11 -15.27
CA LYS A 99 14.24 -6.34 -16.68
C LYS A 99 15.22 -5.29 -17.22
N SER A 100 15.08 -4.04 -16.76
CA SER A 100 15.93 -2.91 -17.16
C SER A 100 16.89 -2.48 -16.06
N TYR A 101 16.53 -2.72 -14.79
CA TYR A 101 17.27 -2.32 -13.61
C TYR A 101 17.51 -3.54 -12.69
N PRO A 102 18.39 -4.48 -13.07
CA PRO A 102 18.62 -5.73 -12.33
C PRO A 102 19.15 -5.54 -10.90
N GLN A 103 19.74 -4.38 -10.63
CA GLN A 103 20.24 -3.95 -9.32
C GLN A 103 19.13 -3.61 -8.32
N LEU A 104 17.87 -3.49 -8.74
CA LEU A 104 16.76 -3.28 -7.83
C LEU A 104 16.47 -4.55 -7.01
N THR A 105 16.13 -4.33 -5.76
CA THR A 105 15.71 -5.36 -4.80
C THR A 105 14.59 -4.81 -3.90
N ILE A 106 14.12 -5.63 -2.97
CA ILE A 106 13.15 -5.23 -1.96
C ILE A 106 13.79 -5.21 -0.57
N ASP A 107 13.23 -4.41 0.32
CA ASP A 107 13.63 -4.45 1.72
C ASP A 107 13.08 -5.71 2.44
N GLU A 108 13.91 -6.27 3.31
CA GLU A 108 13.57 -7.45 4.11
C GLU A 108 13.30 -7.12 5.59
N HIS A 109 13.37 -5.84 5.95
CA HIS A 109 13.44 -5.41 7.35
C HIS A 109 12.15 -4.78 7.86
N ILE A 110 11.44 -4.02 7.03
CA ILE A 110 10.24 -3.29 7.47
C ILE A 110 9.10 -3.36 6.46
N LEU A 111 7.89 -3.08 6.94
CA LEU A 111 6.77 -2.66 6.11
C LEU A 111 6.32 -1.30 6.62
N VAL A 112 6.10 -0.33 5.76
CA VAL A 112 5.43 0.92 6.17
C VAL A 112 3.93 0.72 6.05
N ARG A 113 3.18 0.98 7.12
CA ARG A 113 1.72 0.84 7.12
C ARG A 113 1.03 2.16 7.38
N TYR A 114 -0.01 2.44 6.59
CA TYR A 114 -0.99 3.50 6.84
C TYR A 114 -2.33 3.14 6.19
N PRO A 115 -3.46 3.65 6.72
CA PRO A 115 -4.78 3.36 6.16
C PRO A 115 -4.84 3.69 4.68
N TRP A 116 -5.08 2.67 3.84
CA TRP A 116 -5.26 2.80 2.40
C TRP A 116 -6.08 1.64 1.87
N PHE A 117 -7.28 1.94 1.36
CA PHE A 117 -8.27 0.96 0.94
C PHE A 117 -8.74 1.19 -0.49
N ARG A 118 -9.10 0.13 -1.19
CA ARG A 118 -9.85 0.24 -2.45
C ARG A 118 -11.35 0.18 -2.17
N PHE A 119 -12.08 1.18 -2.67
CA PHE A 119 -13.52 1.30 -2.57
C PHE A 119 -14.19 1.41 -3.94
N VAL A 120 -15.50 1.11 -3.97
CA VAL A 120 -16.36 1.47 -5.11
C VAL A 120 -16.76 2.93 -5.00
N TRP A 121 -16.68 3.65 -6.11
CA TRP A 121 -17.14 5.03 -6.22
C TRP A 121 -18.37 5.10 -7.11
N VAL A 122 -19.39 5.83 -6.64
CA VAL A 122 -20.62 6.12 -7.39
C VAL A 122 -20.57 7.59 -7.76
N SER A 123 -20.80 7.90 -9.03
CA SER A 123 -20.91 9.29 -9.48
C SER A 123 -22.17 9.93 -8.91
N PRO A 124 -22.14 11.21 -8.52
CA PRO A 124 -23.35 11.93 -8.18
C PRO A 124 -24.36 11.91 -9.34
N SER A 125 -25.61 11.56 -9.04
CA SER A 125 -26.76 11.56 -9.95
C SER A 125 -28.06 11.61 -9.12
N PRO A 126 -29.22 11.92 -9.73
CA PRO A 126 -30.50 11.89 -9.02
C PRO A 126 -30.83 10.55 -8.35
N ASP A 127 -30.38 9.44 -8.94
CA ASP A 127 -30.63 8.08 -8.45
C ASP A 127 -29.46 7.52 -7.60
N ALA A 128 -28.46 8.36 -7.28
CA ALA A 128 -27.24 7.92 -6.61
C ALA A 128 -27.49 7.35 -5.21
N ASP A 129 -28.47 7.87 -4.48
CA ASP A 129 -28.81 7.41 -3.13
C ASP A 129 -29.43 6.00 -3.19
N GLU A 130 -30.34 5.75 -4.13
CA GLU A 130 -30.93 4.41 -4.32
C GLU A 130 -29.87 3.38 -4.73
N LEU A 131 -28.97 3.76 -5.65
CA LEU A 131 -27.86 2.91 -6.08
C LEU A 131 -26.88 2.64 -4.93
N TYR A 132 -26.56 3.67 -4.14
CA TYR A 132 -25.71 3.54 -2.96
C TYR A 132 -26.30 2.51 -1.98
N ASP A 133 -27.57 2.66 -1.64
CA ASP A 133 -28.27 1.78 -0.71
C ASP A 133 -28.35 0.34 -1.23
N ALA A 134 -28.62 0.17 -2.53
CA ALA A 134 -28.63 -1.14 -3.17
C ALA A 134 -27.25 -1.83 -3.10
N LEU A 135 -26.18 -1.07 -3.38
CA LEU A 135 -24.81 -1.57 -3.30
C LEU A 135 -24.43 -1.93 -1.86
N VAL A 136 -24.70 -1.07 -0.88
CA VAL A 136 -24.41 -1.35 0.53
C VAL A 136 -25.13 -2.61 1.00
N ARG A 137 -26.43 -2.75 0.70
CA ARG A 137 -27.19 -3.98 1.03
C ARG A 137 -26.61 -5.22 0.36
N GLY A 138 -26.24 -5.12 -0.91
CA GLY A 138 -25.63 -6.22 -1.65
C GLY A 138 -24.29 -6.65 -1.06
N PHE A 139 -23.40 -5.69 -0.79
CA PHE A 139 -22.09 -5.95 -0.17
C PHE A 139 -22.23 -6.56 1.23
N ASP A 140 -23.17 -6.05 2.02
CA ASP A 140 -23.48 -6.55 3.35
C ASP A 140 -23.98 -8.01 3.33
N ALA A 141 -24.81 -8.37 2.35
CA ALA A 141 -25.25 -9.76 2.15
C ALA A 141 -24.06 -10.67 1.81
N ILE A 142 -23.26 -10.32 0.79
CA ILE A 142 -22.14 -11.17 0.35
C ILE A 142 -20.98 -11.23 1.37
N ALA A 143 -20.84 -10.21 2.23
CA ALA A 143 -19.88 -10.23 3.32
C ALA A 143 -20.30 -11.24 4.39
N ARG A 144 -21.59 -11.30 4.74
CA ARG A 144 -22.11 -12.19 5.79
C ARG A 144 -22.18 -13.66 5.37
N ASP A 145 -22.50 -13.94 4.11
CA ASP A 145 -22.66 -15.33 3.63
C ASP A 145 -21.34 -15.95 3.11
N GLY A 146 -20.25 -15.19 3.11
CA GLY A 146 -18.92 -15.64 2.68
C GLY A 146 -18.67 -15.54 1.17
N THR A 147 -19.66 -15.13 0.37
CA THR A 147 -19.52 -14.94 -1.08
C THR A 147 -18.41 -13.94 -1.42
N PHE A 148 -18.26 -12.87 -0.64
CA PHE A 148 -17.17 -11.91 -0.80
C PHE A 148 -15.81 -12.61 -0.78
N MET A 149 -15.58 -13.46 0.23
CA MET A 149 -14.32 -14.18 0.37
C MET A 149 -14.11 -15.22 -0.72
N SER A 150 -15.17 -15.91 -1.15
CA SER A 150 -15.11 -16.84 -2.27
C SER A 150 -14.68 -16.14 -3.57
N ILE A 151 -15.26 -14.97 -3.87
CA ILE A 151 -14.87 -14.16 -5.03
C ILE A 151 -13.45 -13.65 -4.88
N TRP A 152 -13.09 -13.15 -3.69
CA TRP A 152 -11.76 -12.60 -3.45
C TRP A 152 -10.67 -13.66 -3.66
N LEU A 153 -10.83 -14.85 -3.07
CA LEU A 153 -9.89 -15.96 -3.20
C LEU A 153 -9.83 -16.58 -4.60
N ARG A 154 -10.85 -16.34 -5.43
CA ARG A 154 -10.82 -16.76 -6.85
C ARG A 154 -9.83 -15.96 -7.68
N TYR A 155 -9.62 -14.68 -7.35
CA TYR A 155 -8.80 -13.77 -8.14
C TYR A 155 -7.53 -13.32 -7.43
N ARG A 156 -7.42 -13.55 -6.12
CA ARG A 156 -6.31 -13.13 -5.27
C ARG A 156 -5.94 -14.24 -4.30
N ALA A 157 -4.73 -14.17 -3.78
CA ALA A 157 -4.26 -15.00 -2.68
C ALA A 157 -3.93 -14.11 -1.49
N GLU A 158 -4.11 -14.65 -0.28
CA GLU A 158 -3.59 -13.96 0.91
C GLU A 158 -2.06 -13.88 0.83
N PRO A 159 -1.44 -12.74 1.19
CA PRO A 159 0.01 -12.65 1.20
C PRO A 159 0.60 -13.65 2.21
N ASP A 160 1.80 -14.17 1.91
CA ASP A 160 2.49 -15.09 2.81
C ASP A 160 2.67 -14.42 4.19
N VAL A 161 2.25 -15.10 5.26
CA VAL A 161 2.36 -14.65 6.64
C VAL A 161 3.80 -14.26 7.00
N LYS A 162 4.81 -14.92 6.38
CA LYS A 162 6.22 -14.58 6.57
C LYS A 162 6.54 -13.14 6.21
N LEU A 163 5.82 -12.52 5.26
CA LEU A 163 6.04 -11.12 4.90
C LEU A 163 5.78 -10.19 6.09
N PHE A 164 4.83 -10.54 6.96
CA PHE A 164 4.46 -9.75 8.13
C PHE A 164 5.25 -10.12 9.38
N THR A 165 5.66 -11.39 9.53
CA THR A 165 6.41 -11.84 10.71
C THR A 165 7.93 -11.64 10.58
N SER A 166 8.46 -11.60 9.35
CA SER A 166 9.89 -11.35 9.11
C SER A 166 10.26 -9.87 9.10
N ARG A 167 9.27 -8.97 9.00
CA ARG A 167 9.46 -7.52 8.89
C ARG A 167 8.82 -6.82 10.06
N ARG A 168 9.43 -5.72 10.50
CA ARG A 168 8.79 -4.81 11.45
C ARG A 168 7.78 -3.93 10.73
N ILE A 169 6.55 -3.87 11.22
CA ILE A 169 5.55 -2.92 10.73
C ILE A 169 5.83 -1.55 11.37
N ILE A 170 6.01 -0.53 10.53
CA ILE A 170 6.19 0.88 10.90
C ILE A 170 4.92 1.63 10.54
N ASP A 171 4.12 1.95 11.55
CA ASP A 171 2.86 2.67 11.39
C ASP A 171 3.06 4.17 11.24
N ILE A 172 2.51 4.76 10.18
CA ILE A 172 2.42 6.21 10.00
C ILE A 172 0.97 6.64 9.83
N GLY A 173 0.67 7.89 10.21
CA GLY A 173 -0.67 8.45 10.02
C GLY A 173 -0.95 8.76 8.55
N ASN A 174 -2.20 8.57 8.13
CA ASN A 174 -2.73 9.12 6.89
C ASN A 174 -3.52 10.41 7.22
N PRO A 175 -3.10 11.60 6.74
CA PRO A 175 -3.77 12.87 7.06
C PRO A 175 -5.15 13.02 6.41
N PHE A 176 -5.54 12.10 5.51
CA PHE A 176 -6.79 12.18 4.77
C PHE A 176 -7.92 11.38 5.42
N TYR A 177 -7.61 10.24 6.04
CA TYR A 177 -8.60 9.33 6.65
C TYR A 177 -7.92 8.26 7.53
N GLY A 178 -8.69 7.65 8.43
CA GLY A 178 -8.27 6.51 9.25
C GLY A 178 -8.92 5.19 8.85
N ASP A 179 -8.65 4.14 9.63
CA ASP A 179 -9.29 2.82 9.47
C ASP A 179 -10.80 2.86 9.80
N ASP A 180 -11.25 3.88 10.54
CA ASP A 180 -12.65 4.17 10.83
C ASP A 180 -13.48 4.50 9.59
N LEU A 181 -12.83 4.77 8.46
CA LEU A 181 -13.47 4.86 7.15
C LEU A 181 -14.16 3.55 6.73
N VAL A 182 -13.73 2.41 7.28
CA VAL A 182 -14.40 1.11 7.11
C VAL A 182 -15.36 0.88 8.29
N PRO A 183 -16.69 0.83 8.05
CA PRO A 183 -17.67 0.62 9.10
C PRO A 183 -17.49 -0.71 9.85
N PRO A 184 -17.91 -0.78 11.13
CA PRO A 184 -17.78 -1.98 11.96
C PRO A 184 -18.32 -3.25 11.30
N GLN A 185 -19.43 -3.17 10.55
CA GLN A 185 -20.01 -4.32 9.86
C GLN A 185 -19.10 -4.91 8.77
N PHE A 186 -18.15 -4.14 8.23
CA PHE A 186 -17.18 -4.60 7.23
C PHE A 186 -15.76 -4.79 7.78
N SER A 187 -15.51 -4.39 9.03
CA SER A 187 -14.17 -4.46 9.66
C SER A 187 -13.56 -5.88 9.66
N HIS A 188 -14.41 -6.91 9.72
CA HIS A 188 -13.99 -8.31 9.68
C HIS A 188 -13.41 -8.74 8.32
N LEU A 189 -13.64 -7.96 7.25
CA LEU A 189 -13.06 -8.19 5.94
C LEU A 189 -11.61 -7.69 5.83
N ILE A 190 -11.16 -6.82 6.74
CA ILE A 190 -9.78 -6.31 6.72
C ILE A 190 -8.83 -7.43 7.15
N LEU A 191 -7.79 -7.64 6.35
CA LEU A 191 -6.71 -8.57 6.64
C LEU A 191 -6.01 -8.10 7.92
N LYS A 192 -6.02 -8.98 8.93
CA LYS A 192 -5.22 -8.79 10.14
C LYS A 192 -3.86 -9.42 9.89
N ALA A 193 -2.81 -8.59 9.86
CA ALA A 193 -1.45 -9.09 9.97
C ALA A 193 -1.30 -9.71 11.36
N ASN A 194 -1.54 -11.01 11.47
CA ASN A 194 -1.36 -11.74 12.72
C ASN A 194 0.16 -11.89 12.98
N PRO A 195 0.67 -11.47 14.14
CA PRO A 195 2.01 -11.85 14.58
C PRO A 195 2.11 -13.34 14.91
#